data_AF-A0A3B8MZX0-F1
#
_entry.id   AF-A0A3B8MZX0-F1
#
_cell.length_a   1.000
_cell.length_b   1.000
_cell.length_c   1.000
_cell.angle_alpha   90.00
_cell.angle_beta   90.00
_cell.angle_gamma   90.00
#
_symmetry.space_group_name_H-M   'P 1'
#
loop_
_entity.id
_entity.type
_entity.pdbx_description
1 polymer ?
#
loop_
_entity_poly.entity_id
_entity_poly.type
_entity_poly.pdbx_seq_one_letter_code
_entity_poly.pdbx_strand_id
1 'polypeptide(L)'
;MLRRDETRRDEKLKYERIKKRRGHKRTIVAIARMILTCLYHMLLKKEPFNPSDSDYTNMPEKLYQKHKQQYIKKAIKFLEKEGCTIIPPKIT
;
A
#
# COMPACT_ATOMS: atom_id res chain seq x y z
N MET A 1 -19.34 -3.84 13.13
CA MET A 1 -19.08 -5.20 12.62
C MET A 1 -19.44 -5.27 11.12
N LEU A 2 -18.75 -4.51 10.25
CA LEU A 2 -19.14 -4.32 8.83
C LEU A 2 -17.94 -4.17 7.85
N ARG A 3 -16.73 -4.58 8.24
CA ARG A 3 -15.51 -4.33 7.43
C ARG A 3 -14.90 -5.60 6.79
N ARG A 4 -15.50 -6.78 6.98
CA ARG A 4 -14.89 -8.08 6.63
C ARG A 4 -15.15 -8.54 5.19
N ASP A 5 -16.22 -8.09 4.56
CA ASP A 5 -16.64 -8.59 3.24
C ASP A 5 -16.08 -7.81 2.04
N GLU A 6 -15.70 -6.54 2.24
CA GLU A 6 -15.11 -5.73 1.18
C GLU A 6 -13.65 -6.15 0.91
N THR A 7 -12.88 -6.41 1.96
CA THR A 7 -11.47 -6.85 1.87
C THR A 7 -11.33 -8.20 1.14
N ARG A 8 -12.29 -9.13 1.34
CA ARG A 8 -12.32 -10.43 0.65
C ARG A 8 -12.53 -10.31 -0.86
N ARG A 9 -13.24 -9.28 -1.31
CA ARG A 9 -13.45 -8.99 -2.73
C ARG A 9 -12.14 -8.57 -3.39
N ASP A 10 -11.35 -7.75 -2.71
CA ASP A 10 -10.06 -7.24 -3.21
C ASP A 10 -8.98 -8.33 -3.28
N GLU A 11 -8.92 -9.22 -2.29
CA GLU A 11 -7.96 -10.33 -2.26
C GLU A 11 -8.18 -11.34 -3.40
N LYS A 12 -9.45 -11.71 -3.64
CA LYS A 12 -9.82 -12.59 -4.75
C LYS A 12 -9.46 -11.97 -6.11
N LEU A 13 -9.72 -10.68 -6.28
CA LEU A 13 -9.35 -9.95 -7.50
C LEU A 13 -7.83 -9.90 -7.70
N LYS A 14 -7.05 -9.74 -6.63
CA LYS A 14 -5.58 -9.76 -6.68
C LYS A 14 -5.04 -11.14 -7.09
N TYR A 15 -5.57 -12.21 -6.50
CA TYR A 15 -5.22 -13.59 -6.85
C TYR A 15 -5.55 -13.89 -8.33
N GLU A 16 -6.77 -13.60 -8.78
CA GLU A 16 -7.19 -13.89 -10.16
C GLU A 16 -6.38 -13.07 -11.19
N ARG A 17 -6.05 -11.80 -10.90
CA ARG A 17 -5.19 -10.98 -11.77
C ARG A 17 -3.77 -11.54 -11.92
N ILE A 18 -3.19 -12.10 -10.86
CA ILE A 18 -1.83 -12.67 -10.90
C ILE A 18 -1.86 -14.04 -11.58
N LYS A 19 -2.87 -14.87 -11.24
CA LYS A 19 -3.11 -16.18 -11.85
C LYS A 19 -3.33 -16.08 -13.36
N LYS A 20 -4.11 -15.12 -13.85
CA LYS A 20 -4.33 -14.88 -15.29
C LYS A 20 -3.03 -14.58 -16.05
N ARG A 21 -2.05 -13.94 -15.42
CA ARG A 21 -0.79 -13.52 -16.07
C ARG A 21 0.35 -14.54 -15.94
N ARG A 22 0.43 -15.28 -14.83
CA ARG A 22 1.59 -16.13 -14.49
C ARG A 22 1.25 -17.61 -14.29
N GLY A 23 -0.02 -17.98 -14.25
CA GLY A 23 -0.47 -19.34 -13.98
C GLY A 23 -0.52 -19.67 -12.48
N HIS A 24 -1.35 -20.66 -12.13
CA HIS A 24 -1.73 -20.98 -10.75
C HIS A 24 -0.55 -21.29 -9.82
N LYS A 25 0.39 -22.16 -10.23
CA LYS A 25 1.55 -22.57 -9.42
C LYS A 25 2.43 -21.38 -9.05
N ARG A 26 2.67 -20.46 -10.00
CA ARG A 26 3.49 -19.26 -9.77
C ARG A 26 2.79 -18.26 -8.84
N THR A 27 1.45 -18.19 -8.87
CA THR A 27 0.67 -17.33 -7.97
C THR A 27 0.76 -17.79 -6.52
N ILE A 28 0.67 -19.10 -6.26
CA ILE A 28 0.80 -19.64 -4.90
C ILE A 28 2.17 -19.29 -4.32
N VAL A 29 3.25 -19.53 -5.07
CA VAL A 29 4.62 -19.21 -4.63
C VAL A 29 4.79 -17.71 -4.38
N ALA A 30 4.23 -16.85 -5.22
CA ALA A 30 4.27 -15.40 -5.03
C ALA A 30 3.56 -14.96 -3.73
N ILE A 31 2.37 -15.51 -3.45
CA ILE A 31 1.62 -15.21 -2.23
C ILE A 31 2.36 -15.73 -1.00
N ALA A 32 2.91 -16.94 -1.04
CA ALA A 32 3.72 -17.49 0.04
C ALA A 32 4.92 -16.60 0.36
N ARG A 33 5.65 -16.12 -0.67
CA ARG A 33 6.77 -15.18 -0.50
C ARG A 33 6.32 -13.86 0.11
N MET A 34 5.16 -13.32 -0.29
CA MET A 34 4.60 -12.10 0.30
C MET A 34 4.31 -12.30 1.79
N ILE A 35 3.60 -13.38 2.16
CA ILE A 35 3.28 -13.68 3.56
C ILE A 35 4.56 -13.82 4.39
N LEU A 36 5.54 -14.57 3.90
CA LEU A 36 6.83 -14.74 4.57
C LEU A 36 7.55 -13.41 4.79
N THR A 37 7.58 -12.55 3.77
CA THR A 37 8.24 -11.23 3.85
C THR A 37 7.54 -10.32 4.85
N CYS A 38 6.20 -10.32 4.85
CA CYS A 38 5.41 -9.58 5.84
C CYS A 38 5.72 -10.04 7.26
N LEU A 39 5.74 -11.35 7.50
CA LEU A 39 6.03 -11.92 8.81
C LEU A 39 7.45 -11.61 9.27
N TYR A 40 8.44 -11.72 8.38
CA TYR A 40 9.82 -11.35 8.67
C TYR A 40 9.93 -9.89 9.12
N HIS A 41 9.32 -8.96 8.39
CA HIS A 41 9.36 -7.55 8.74
C HIS A 41 8.58 -7.21 10.02
N MET A 42 7.43 -7.84 10.25
CA MET A 42 6.67 -7.69 11.51
C MET A 42 7.50 -8.16 12.71
N LEU A 43 8.14 -9.33 12.61
CA LEU A 43 8.93 -9.89 13.70
C LEU A 43 10.21 -9.08 13.95
N LEU A 44 10.84 -8.58 12.89
CA LEU A 44 12.08 -7.81 12.98
C LEU A 44 11.85 -6.39 13.52
N LYS A 45 10.83 -5.67 13.01
CA LYS A 45 10.56 -4.27 13.36
C LYS A 45 9.61 -4.10 14.55
N LYS A 46 8.91 -5.17 14.97
CA LYS A 46 7.83 -5.14 15.97
C LYS A 46 6.69 -4.16 15.65
N GLU A 47 6.55 -3.77 14.38
CA GLU A 47 5.50 -2.88 13.91
C GLU A 47 4.41 -3.69 13.17
N PRO A 48 3.13 -3.30 13.30
CA PRO A 48 2.05 -3.95 12.54
C PRO A 48 2.26 -3.72 11.03
N PHE A 49 2.06 -4.77 10.24
CA PHE A 49 2.16 -4.65 8.78
C PHE A 49 1.13 -3.65 8.24
N ASN A 50 1.64 -2.63 7.58
CA ASN A 50 0.85 -1.70 6.80
C ASN A 50 0.96 -2.10 5.32
N PRO A 51 -0.13 -2.52 4.65
CA PRO A 51 -0.13 -2.91 3.23
C PRO A 51 0.25 -1.76 2.29
N SER A 52 0.31 -0.53 2.81
CA SER A 52 0.84 0.62 2.08
C SER A 52 2.37 0.59 1.96
N ASP A 53 3.08 -0.09 2.87
CA ASP A 53 4.55 -0.07 2.95
C ASP A 53 5.24 -1.17 2.14
N SER A 54 4.46 -2.10 1.55
CA SER A 54 5.01 -3.32 0.93
C SER A 54 5.73 -3.13 -0.41
N ASP A 55 5.76 -1.92 -1.00
CA ASP A 55 6.30 -1.72 -2.35
C ASP A 55 7.30 -0.58 -2.51
N TYR A 56 7.68 0.16 -1.45
CA TYR A 56 8.54 1.33 -1.62
C TYR A 56 10.02 1.03 -1.82
N THR A 57 10.52 -0.10 -1.29
CA THR A 57 11.97 -0.39 -1.29
C THR A 57 12.54 -0.70 -2.68
N ASN A 58 11.68 -1.09 -3.65
CA ASN A 58 12.07 -1.38 -5.04
C ASN A 58 11.31 -0.51 -6.06
N MET A 59 10.62 0.55 -5.63
CA MET A 59 9.86 1.40 -6.54
C MET A 59 10.82 2.36 -7.27
N PRO A 60 10.79 2.43 -8.61
CA PRO A 60 11.62 3.39 -9.33
C PRO A 60 11.26 4.81 -8.89
N GLU A 61 12.28 5.63 -8.67
CA GLU A 61 12.17 6.91 -7.97
C GLU A 61 11.14 7.87 -8.57
N LYS A 62 10.99 7.84 -9.90
CA LYS A 62 9.95 8.61 -10.61
C LYS A 62 8.53 8.23 -10.19
N LEU A 63 8.25 6.93 -10.02
CA LEU A 63 6.94 6.47 -9.54
C LEU A 63 6.75 6.86 -8.09
N TYR A 64 7.78 6.73 -7.25
CA TYR A 64 7.73 7.14 -5.85
C TYR A 64 7.34 8.62 -5.70
N GLN A 65 8.01 9.52 -6.44
CA GLN A 65 7.69 10.95 -6.41
C GLN A 65 6.25 11.23 -6.87
N LYS A 66 5.78 10.54 -7.92
CA LYS A 66 4.40 10.68 -8.41
C LYS A 66 3.36 10.22 -7.37
N HIS A 67 3.63 9.14 -6.65
CA HIS A 67 2.76 8.66 -5.57
C HIS A 67 2.77 9.62 -4.38
N LYS A 68 3.95 10.11 -3.99
CA LYS A 68 4.13 11.10 -2.93
C LYS A 68 3.33 12.38 -3.21
N GLN A 69 3.43 12.94 -4.41
CA GLN A 69 2.67 14.12 -4.83
C GLN A 69 1.16 13.89 -4.76
N GLN A 70 0.67 12.74 -5.24
CA GLN A 70 -0.75 12.40 -5.16
C GLN A 70 -1.23 12.24 -3.71
N TYR A 71 -0.42 11.64 -2.85
CA TYR A 71 -0.72 11.49 -1.43
C TYR A 71 -0.83 12.84 -0.74
N ILE A 72 0.15 13.73 -0.96
CA ILE A 72 0.15 15.11 -0.43
C ILE A 72 -1.09 15.86 -0.91
N LYS A 73 -1.43 15.80 -2.20
CA LYS A 73 -2.62 16.46 -2.76
C LYS A 73 -3.91 15.96 -2.11
N LYS A 74 -4.02 14.66 -1.84
CA LYS A 74 -5.18 14.07 -1.15
C LYS A 74 -5.24 14.51 0.31
N ALA A 75 -4.10 14.52 1.00
CA ALA A 75 -4.01 14.97 2.40
C ALA A 75 -4.41 16.44 2.54
N ILE A 76 -3.94 17.32 1.65
CA ILE A 76 -4.32 18.74 1.60
C ILE A 76 -5.84 18.87 1.45
N LYS A 77 -6.41 18.23 0.44
CA LYS A 77 -7.86 18.26 0.19
C LYS A 77 -8.70 17.69 1.35
N PHE A 78 -8.15 16.72 2.07
CA PHE A 78 -8.78 16.16 3.26
C PHE A 78 -8.78 17.18 4.40
N LEU A 79 -7.64 17.82 4.68
CA LEU A 79 -7.51 18.84 5.73
C LEU A 79 -8.37 20.08 5.45
N GLU A 80 -8.46 20.51 4.19
CA GLU A 80 -9.35 21.61 3.78
C GLU A 80 -10.83 21.30 4.09
N LYS A 81 -11.26 20.04 3.90
CA LYS A 81 -12.64 19.62 4.24
C LYS A 81 -12.91 19.63 5.74
N GLU A 82 -11.91 19.33 6.55
CA GLU A 82 -11.99 19.38 8.02
C GLU A 82 -11.84 20.82 8.56
N GLY A 83 -11.79 21.84 7.68
CA GLY A 83 -11.71 23.25 8.06
C GLY A 83 -10.32 23.74 8.46
N CYS A 84 -9.27 22.95 8.22
CA CYS A 84 -7.89 23.33 8.52
C CYS A 84 -7.28 24.16 7.37
N THR A 85 -6.63 25.28 7.68
CA THR A 85 -5.87 26.08 6.71
C THR A 85 -4.41 25.67 6.72
N ILE A 86 -3.87 25.29 5.55
CA ILE A 86 -2.47 24.85 5.42
C ILE A 86 -1.59 26.06 5.10
N ILE A 87 -0.68 26.40 6.02
CA ILE A 87 0.31 27.46 5.82
C ILE A 87 1.62 26.78 5.42
N PRO A 88 2.13 26.97 4.19
CA PRO A 88 3.41 26.41 3.80
C PRO A 88 4.53 27.02 4.66
N PRO A 89 5.51 26.22 5.11
CA PRO A 89 6.63 26.74 5.89
C PRO A 89 7.42 27.75 5.05
N LYS A 90 7.67 28.93 5.62
CA LYS A 90 8.63 29.88 5.03
C LYS A 90 10.01 29.23 5.05
N ILE A 91 10.51 28.92 3.86
CA ILE A 91 11.89 28.48 3.67
C ILE A 91 12.74 29.74 3.87
N THR A 92 13.55 29.76 4.94
CA THR A 92 14.55 30.81 5.20
C THR A 92 15.84 30.47 4.49
#